data_AF-A0A5C7LK70-F1
#
_entry.id   AF-A0A5C7LK70-F1
#
_cell.length_a   1.000
_cell.length_b   1.000
_cell.length_c   1.000
_cell.angle_alpha   90.00
_cell.angle_beta   90.00
_cell.angle_gamma   90.00
#
_symmetry.space_group_name_H-M   'P 1'
#
loop_
_entity.id
_entity.type
_entity.pdbx_description
1 polymer ?
#
loop_
_entity_poly.entity_id
_entity_poly.type
_entity_poly.pdbx_seq_one_letter_code
_entity_poly.pdbx_strand_id
1 'polypeptide(L)'
;MKKIIVGHKVRVNKDIHRVSEWKNETKEIVPGVVVPVQVPTHILYAEKGEEGEVIETFRSTCVGGFARGLWYAKVLMIGSTIDKQVIKTFRLTSLERIVE
;
A
#
# COMPACT_ATOMS: atom_id res chain seq x y z
N MET A 1 -0.81 -19.76 -4.64
CA MET A 1 -0.81 -18.30 -4.86
C MET A 1 0.11 -18.00 -6.03
N LYS A 2 -0.40 -17.44 -7.13
CA LYS A 2 0.49 -16.89 -8.19
C LYS A 2 1.38 -15.84 -7.52
N LYS A 3 2.71 -15.93 -7.71
CA LYS A 3 3.65 -14.98 -7.09
C LYS A 3 3.30 -13.57 -7.58
N ILE A 4 2.75 -12.75 -6.70
CA ILE A 4 2.67 -11.31 -6.90
C ILE A 4 4.09 -10.81 -6.62
N ILE A 5 4.74 -10.29 -7.67
CA ILE A 5 6.13 -9.84 -7.67
C ILE A 5 6.07 -8.35 -8.02
N VAL A 6 7.05 -7.59 -7.56
CA VAL A 6 7.24 -6.18 -7.92
C VAL A 6 7.15 -6.01 -9.45
N GLY A 7 6.47 -4.95 -9.89
CA GLY A 7 6.23 -4.63 -11.31
C GLY A 7 4.98 -5.27 -11.92
N HIS A 8 4.26 -6.13 -11.19
CA HIS A 8 2.98 -6.64 -11.69
C HIS A 8 1.84 -5.64 -11.45
N LYS A 9 1.01 -5.45 -12.48
CA LYS A 9 -0.31 -4.84 -12.34
C LYS A 9 -1.21 -5.78 -11.53
N VAL A 10 -1.91 -5.20 -10.57
CA VAL A 10 -2.86 -5.90 -9.71
C VAL A 10 -4.17 -5.14 -9.65
N ARG A 11 -5.24 -5.88 -9.36
CA ARG A 11 -6.58 -5.36 -9.10
C ARG A 11 -7.03 -5.78 -7.71
N VAL A 12 -7.72 -4.89 -7.02
CA VAL A 12 -8.35 -5.19 -5.73
C VAL A 12 -9.57 -6.11 -5.96
N ASN A 13 -9.63 -7.25 -5.27
CA ASN A 13 -10.65 -8.29 -5.55
C ASN A 13 -11.92 -8.19 -4.69
N LYS A 14 -11.93 -7.31 -3.70
CA LYS A 14 -13.04 -7.05 -2.79
C LYS A 14 -12.92 -5.67 -2.18
N ASP A 15 -14.02 -5.13 -1.69
CA ASP A 15 -14.00 -3.85 -0.97
C ASP A 15 -13.20 -3.96 0.33
N ILE A 16 -12.36 -2.95 0.60
CA ILE A 16 -11.49 -2.90 1.78
C ILE A 16 -11.70 -1.58 2.50
N HIS A 17 -12.38 -1.66 3.66
CA HIS A 17 -12.67 -0.51 4.53
C HIS A 17 -11.47 -0.02 5.35
N ARG A 18 -10.39 -0.79 5.41
CA ARG A 18 -9.19 -0.42 6.16
C ARG A 18 -7.93 -0.68 5.34
N VAL A 19 -7.48 0.36 4.67
CA VAL A 19 -6.20 0.39 3.96
C VAL A 19 -5.30 1.45 4.61
N SER A 20 -4.02 1.13 4.75
CA SER A 20 -3.00 2.08 5.19
C SER A 20 -2.45 2.80 3.96
N GLU A 21 -2.56 4.12 3.96
CA GLU A 21 -1.87 5.02 3.04
C GLU A 21 -0.52 5.41 3.63
N TRP A 22 0.51 5.48 2.82
CA TRP A 22 1.77 6.09 3.22
C TRP A 22 1.85 7.52 2.69
N LYS A 23 1.92 8.49 3.60
CA LYS A 23 2.14 9.89 3.25
C LYS A 23 3.57 10.28 3.56
N ASN A 24 4.17 11.05 2.66
CA ASN A 24 5.41 11.75 2.95
C ASN A 24 5.06 12.96 3.83
N GLU A 25 5.48 12.92 5.09
CA GLU A 25 5.39 14.03 6.03
C GLU A 25 6.78 14.49 6.42
N THR A 26 6.96 15.76 6.76
CA THR A 26 8.18 16.26 7.39
C THR A 26 8.04 16.13 8.90
N LYS A 27 9.00 15.46 9.55
CA LYS A 27 9.06 15.37 11.02
C LYS A 27 10.38 15.90 11.54
N GLU A 28 10.29 16.65 12.62
CA GLU A 28 11.43 17.02 13.44
C GLU A 28 11.79 15.83 14.33
N ILE A 29 12.96 15.24 14.08
CA ILE A 29 13.45 14.06 14.83
C ILE A 29 14.38 14.46 15.98
N VAL A 30 15.05 15.60 15.83
CA VAL A 30 15.85 16.29 16.85
C VAL A 30 15.76 17.80 16.59
N PRO A 31 15.99 18.65 17.60
CA PRO A 31 15.87 20.10 17.45
C PRO A 31 16.61 20.63 16.21
N GLY A 32 15.88 21.25 15.29
CA GLY A 32 16.42 21.85 14.07
C GLY A 32 16.68 20.89 12.89
N VAL A 33 16.40 19.59 13.02
CA VAL A 33 16.56 18.62 11.93
C VAL A 33 15.20 18.09 11.48
N VAL A 34 14.77 18.55 10.31
CA VAL A 34 13.53 18.14 9.64
C VAL A 34 13.87 17.16 8.53
N VAL A 35 13.32 15.94 8.61
CA VAL A 35 13.50 14.92 7.57
C VAL A 35 12.16 14.49 6.97
N PRO A 36 12.12 14.13 5.68
CA PRO A 36 10.95 13.49 5.09
C PRO A 36 10.81 12.07 5.67
N VAL A 37 9.67 11.77 6.26
CA VAL A 37 9.32 10.48 6.83
C VAL A 37 8.05 9.98 6.14
N GLN A 38 8.04 8.71 5.76
CA GLN A 38 6.81 8.03 5.36
C GLN A 38 6.04 7.59 6.61
N VAL A 39 4.87 8.19 6.84
CA VAL A 39 3.99 7.78 7.94
C VAL A 39 2.77 7.05 7.40
N PRO A 40 2.32 5.97 8.07
CA PRO A 40 1.07 5.32 7.73
C PRO A 40 -0.09 6.14 8.27
N THR A 41 -0.85 6.79 7.40
CA THR A 41 -2.17 7.34 7.75
C THR A 41 -3.21 6.26 7.52
N HIS A 42 -3.99 5.97 8.56
CA HIS A 42 -5.07 4.99 8.48
C HIS A 42 -6.36 5.68 8.01
N ILE A 43 -7.17 4.92 7.27
CA ILE A 43 -8.47 5.27 6.68
C ILE A 43 -8.33 5.74 5.22
N LEU A 44 -7.98 4.80 4.34
CA LEU A 44 -8.46 4.82 2.97
C LEU A 44 -9.34 3.60 2.71
N TYR A 45 -10.39 3.82 1.91
CA TYR A 45 -11.16 2.77 1.26
C TYR A 45 -10.43 2.33 -0.01
N ALA A 46 -10.53 1.05 -0.35
CA ALA A 46 -10.20 0.57 -1.69
C ALA A 46 -11.39 -0.22 -2.22
N GLU A 47 -11.92 0.22 -3.36
CA GLU A 47 -13.02 -0.43 -4.05
C GLU A 47 -12.55 -1.67 -4.79
N LYS A 48 -13.40 -2.69 -4.83
CA LYS A 48 -13.22 -3.80 -5.76
C LYS A 48 -13.10 -3.26 -7.18
N GLY A 49 -12.04 -3.64 -7.87
CA GLY A 49 -11.77 -3.18 -9.23
C GLY A 49 -10.71 -2.08 -9.34
N GLU A 50 -10.32 -1.42 -8.23
CA GLU A 50 -9.20 -0.49 -8.27
C GLU A 50 -7.92 -1.20 -8.73
N GLU A 51 -7.16 -0.56 -9.61
CA GLU A 51 -5.93 -1.09 -10.19
C GLU A 51 -4.71 -0.30 -9.73
N GLY A 52 -3.57 -0.98 -9.71
CA GLY A 52 -2.30 -0.35 -9.40
C GLY A 52 -1.12 -1.28 -9.67
N GLU A 53 0.07 -0.76 -9.45
CA GLU A 53 1.32 -1.49 -9.65
C GLU A 53 1.96 -1.87 -8.32
N VAL A 54 2.38 -3.12 -8.18
CA VAL A 54 3.08 -3.59 -6.98
C VAL A 54 4.50 -3.04 -6.98
N ILE A 55 4.82 -2.21 -6.00
CA ILE A 55 6.16 -1.60 -5.85
C ILE A 55 7.01 -2.32 -4.80
N GLU A 56 6.38 -3.00 -3.84
CA GLU A 56 7.08 -3.73 -2.79
C GLU A 56 6.22 -4.90 -2.31
N THR A 57 6.83 -6.03 -1.98
CA THR A 57 6.17 -7.15 -1.29
C THR A 57 6.96 -7.50 -0.04
N PHE A 58 6.28 -7.67 1.09
CA PHE A 58 6.93 -7.93 2.37
C PHE A 58 6.08 -8.83 3.25
N ARG A 59 6.75 -9.53 4.18
CA ARG A 59 6.09 -10.32 5.22
C ARG A 59 6.03 -9.48 6.49
N SER A 60 4.84 -9.32 7.06
CA SER A 60 4.67 -8.48 8.26
C SER A 60 5.41 -9.06 9.48
N THR A 61 6.18 -8.18 10.14
CA THR A 61 6.98 -8.46 11.33
C THR A 61 6.36 -7.91 12.63
N CYS A 62 5.02 -7.81 12.69
CA CYS A 62 4.19 -7.40 13.84
C CYS A 62 4.25 -5.93 14.33
N VAL A 63 4.98 -5.01 13.69
CA VAL A 63 4.96 -3.60 14.10
C VAL A 63 3.87 -2.83 13.35
N GLY A 64 2.94 -2.17 14.07
CA GLY A 64 2.03 -1.17 13.48
C GLY A 64 0.64 -1.65 13.01
N GLY A 65 0.05 -2.69 13.60
CA GLY A 65 -1.35 -3.09 13.33
C GLY A 65 -1.55 -4.07 12.17
N PHE A 66 -0.47 -4.60 11.60
CA PHE A 66 -0.50 -5.70 10.65
C PHE A 66 -0.39 -7.06 11.35
N ALA A 67 -1.14 -8.06 10.88
CA ALA A 67 -1.07 -9.40 11.45
C ALA A 67 0.26 -10.08 11.06
N ARG A 68 0.99 -10.57 12.08
CA ARG A 68 2.32 -11.17 11.95
C ARG A 68 2.32 -12.34 10.97
N GLY A 69 3.36 -12.41 10.14
CA GLY A 69 3.60 -13.55 9.27
C GLY A 69 2.75 -13.61 8.01
N LEU A 70 1.81 -12.68 7.82
CA LEU A 70 1.06 -12.52 6.58
C LEU A 70 1.87 -11.75 5.53
N TRP A 71 1.58 -12.04 4.26
CA TRP A 71 2.18 -11.36 3.13
C TRP A 71 1.36 -10.15 2.69
N TYR A 72 2.05 -9.04 2.47
CA TYR A 72 1.51 -7.77 2.04
C TYR A 72 2.24 -7.24 0.80
N ALA A 73 1.58 -6.37 0.07
CA ALA A 73 2.14 -5.59 -1.02
C ALA A 73 1.87 -4.11 -0.80
N LYS A 74 2.87 -3.26 -1.05
CA LYS A 74 2.64 -1.84 -1.33
C LYS A 74 2.31 -1.71 -2.81
N VAL A 75 1.19 -1.06 -3.10
CA VAL A 75 0.69 -0.87 -4.44
C VAL A 75 0.57 0.63 -4.69
N LEU A 76 1.21 1.07 -5.76
CA LEU A 76 1.05 2.41 -6.30
C LEU A 76 -0.28 2.45 -7.04
N MET A 77 -1.26 3.11 -6.44
CA MET A 77 -2.57 3.32 -7.04
C MET A 77 -2.53 4.59 -7.89
N ILE A 78 -2.99 4.47 -9.13
CA ILE A 78 -3.18 5.62 -10.01
C ILE A 78 -4.64 6.05 -9.82
N GLY A 79 -4.87 7.08 -9.01
CA GLY A 79 -6.21 7.62 -8.82
C GLY A 79 -6.78 8.24 -10.10
N SER A 80 -8.11 8.28 -10.21
CA SER A 80 -8.83 8.96 -11.30
C SER A 80 -8.72 10.50 -11.24
N THR A 81 -8.21 11.05 -10.13
CA THR A 81 -7.95 12.48 -9.96
C THR A 81 -6.47 12.75 -10.20
N ILE A 82 -6.20 13.48 -11.27
CA ILE A 82 -4.97 13.63 -12.08
C ILE A 82 -3.61 13.84 -11.36
N ASP A 83 -3.50 14.03 -10.04
CA ASP A 83 -2.23 14.45 -9.42
C ASP A 83 -1.82 13.75 -8.12
N LYS A 84 -2.47 12.65 -7.71
CA LYS A 84 -2.08 11.94 -6.49
C LYS A 84 -1.81 10.46 -6.75
N GLN A 85 -0.53 10.16 -6.93
CA GLN A 85 0.01 8.82 -6.73
C GLN A 85 -0.14 8.46 -5.24
N VAL A 86 -0.94 7.43 -4.95
CA VAL A 86 -1.20 7.00 -3.57
C VAL A 86 -0.63 5.60 -3.36
N ILE A 87 0.25 5.44 -2.38
CA ILE A 87 0.78 4.13 -2.00
C ILE A 87 -0.13 3.52 -0.94
N LYS A 88 -0.85 2.47 -1.32
CA LYS A 88 -1.74 1.70 -0.45
C LYS A 88 -1.10 0.34 -0.10
N THR A 89 -1.26 -0.11 1.15
CA THR A 89 -0.77 -1.43 1.58
C THR A 89 -1.91 -2.45 1.63
N PHE A 90 -1.77 -3.55 0.91
CA PHE A 90 -2.78 -4.61 0.79
C PHE A 90 -2.24 -5.96 1.24
N ARG A 91 -3.10 -6.80 1.80
CA ARG A 91 -2.79 -8.24 1.96
C ARG A 91 -2.78 -8.86 0.57
N LEU A 92 -1.82 -9.75 0.28
CA LEU A 92 -1.72 -10.40 -1.05
C LEU A 92 -3.01 -11.13 -1.45
N THR A 93 -3.77 -11.67 -0.49
CA THR A 93 -5.04 -12.36 -0.76
C THR A 93 -6.17 -11.43 -1.21
N SER A 94 -6.02 -10.12 -1.01
CA SER A 94 -6.98 -9.11 -1.45
C SER A 94 -6.68 -8.58 -2.86
N LEU A 95 -5.64 -9.10 -3.51
CA LEU A 95 -5.17 -8.68 -4.82
C LEU A 95 -5.26 -9.83 -5.81
N GLU A 96 -5.64 -9.49 -7.03
CA GLU A 96 -5.58 -10.37 -8.18
C GLU A 96 -4.57 -9.82 -9.18
N ARG A 97 -3.69 -10.68 -9.69
CA ARG A 97 -2.76 -10.30 -10.75
C ARG A 97 -3.53 -10.12 -12.05
N ILE A 98 -3.36 -8.97 -12.70
CA ILE A 98 -3.80 -8.76 -14.08
C ILE A 98 -2.75 -9.45 -14.97
N VAL A 99 -3.18 -10.47 -15.71
CA VAL A 99 -2.35 -11.14 -16.71
C VAL A 99 -2.80 -10.58 -18.06
N GLU A 100 -2.06 -9.61 -18.57
CA GLU A 100 -2.13 -9.19 -19.98
C GLU A 100 -1.52 -10.27 -20.88
#